data_AF-A0A2W4L866-F1
#
_entry.id   AF-A0A2W4L866-F1
#
_cell.length_a   1.000
_cell.length_b   1.000
_cell.length_c   1.000
_cell.angle_alpha   90.00
_cell.angle_beta   90.00
_cell.angle_gamma   90.00
#
_symmetry.space_group_name_H-M   'P 1'
#
loop_
_entity.id
_entity.type
_entity.pdbx_description
1 polymer ?
#
loop_
_entity_poly.entity_id
_entity_poly.type
_entity_poly.pdbx_seq_one_letter_code
_entity_poly.pdbx_strand_id
1 'polypeptide(L)'
;MAKLIAFDEDARRGLERGLNTLAEAVKVTLGPRGRNVVLEKKWGAPTITNDGVSIAKEIELEDPWEKIGAELVKEVAKKTDDVAGDGTTTATVLAQALVKEGLRNVAAGADPVALKRGIEQAVEAVTEQLHKSAKEVETKEQIAATASISAADRTIGELIAEALDKVGKEGVVTVEESQTFGLELELTEGMRFDKGYISGYFVTDAERQECVLEEPYILLYGSKISNVKDLLPILEKVMQTNKPLLIIAEDVEGEALATLVVNKIRGTFKSAAVKAPGFGDRRKAILQDIAILTGGQVITEDVGLKLENADLSLLGKARKAVITKDETTIVEGAGDADQIQGRVNQIRTEIENSDSDYDREKLQERLAKLAGGVAVIKAGAATEVELKERKHRIEDAVRNAKAAVEEGIVAGGGVALLQASKAAFDGLKLEGDEATGAN
;
A
#
# COMPACT_ATOMS: atom_id res chain seq x y z
N MET A 1 0.59 6.81 -36.41
CA MET A 1 1.93 7.44 -36.41
C MET A 1 2.95 6.41 -36.87
N ALA A 2 3.94 6.79 -37.68
CA ALA A 2 5.02 5.89 -38.07
C ALA A 2 5.91 5.56 -36.86
N LYS A 3 6.51 4.36 -36.84
CA LYS A 3 7.41 3.92 -35.76
C LYS A 3 8.84 4.39 -36.04
N LEU A 4 9.51 4.92 -35.02
CA LEU A 4 10.95 5.15 -35.03
C LEU A 4 11.66 3.90 -34.55
N ILE A 5 12.77 3.55 -35.18
CA ILE A 5 13.56 2.35 -34.85
C ILE A 5 15.02 2.79 -34.70
N ALA A 6 15.60 2.54 -33.53
CA ALA A 6 17.00 2.78 -33.21
C ALA A 6 17.67 1.49 -32.75
N PHE A 7 18.98 1.37 -32.96
CA PHE A 7 19.77 0.19 -32.65
C PHE A 7 21.05 0.58 -31.89
N ASP A 8 21.73 -0.44 -31.37
CA ASP A 8 23.09 -0.36 -30.83
C ASP A 8 23.31 0.78 -29.82
N GLU A 9 24.37 1.56 -30.00
CA GLU A 9 24.79 2.61 -29.08
C GLU A 9 23.84 3.81 -29.07
N ASP A 10 23.22 4.14 -30.20
CA ASP A 10 22.28 5.27 -30.29
C ASP A 10 21.04 5.04 -29.43
N ALA A 11 20.48 3.82 -29.48
CA ALA A 11 19.37 3.43 -28.62
C ALA A 11 19.78 3.43 -27.13
N ARG A 12 20.92 2.81 -26.81
CA ARG A 12 21.41 2.70 -25.42
C ARG A 12 21.70 4.05 -24.79
N ARG A 13 22.37 4.96 -25.51
CA ARG A 13 22.65 6.32 -25.02
C ARG A 13 21.38 7.14 -24.82
N GLY A 14 20.37 6.98 -25.68
CA GLY A 14 19.07 7.62 -25.51
C GLY A 14 18.40 7.18 -24.21
N LEU A 15 18.31 5.86 -23.98
CA LEU A 15 17.76 5.30 -22.74
C LEU A 15 18.56 5.76 -21.51
N GLU A 16 19.89 5.71 -21.57
CA GLU A 16 20.77 6.11 -20.47
C GLU A 16 20.60 7.59 -20.09
N ARG A 17 20.48 8.50 -21.06
CA ARG A 17 20.26 9.92 -20.78
C ARG A 17 18.94 10.15 -20.05
N GLY A 18 17.85 9.53 -20.52
CA GLY A 18 16.56 9.66 -19.88
C GLY A 18 16.52 9.10 -18.46
N LEU A 19 17.12 7.92 -18.28
CA LEU A 19 17.33 7.32 -16.96
C LEU A 19 18.09 8.27 -16.03
N ASN A 20 19.22 8.81 -16.51
CA ASN A 20 20.05 9.72 -15.72
C ASN A 20 19.29 10.98 -15.33
N THR A 21 18.54 11.60 -16.24
CA THR A 21 17.73 12.78 -15.93
C THR A 21 16.78 12.52 -14.76
N LEU A 22 16.12 11.36 -14.74
CA LEU A 22 15.26 10.97 -13.63
C LEU A 22 16.06 10.70 -12.35
N ALA A 23 17.12 9.90 -12.43
CA ALA A 23 17.90 9.52 -11.27
C ALA A 23 18.62 10.72 -10.61
N GLU A 24 19.14 11.66 -11.40
CA GLU A 24 19.75 12.90 -10.90
C GLU A 24 18.73 13.77 -10.14
N ALA A 25 17.49 13.83 -10.61
CA ALA A 25 16.43 14.58 -9.93
C ALA A 25 15.96 13.91 -8.63
N VAL A 26 15.93 12.58 -8.59
CA VAL A 26 15.50 11.82 -7.41
C VAL A 26 16.60 11.75 -6.35
N LYS A 27 17.85 11.46 -6.73
CA LYS A 27 18.92 11.16 -5.76
C LYS A 27 19.32 12.33 -4.85
N VAL A 28 18.92 13.56 -5.17
CA VAL A 28 19.16 14.73 -4.29
C VAL A 28 18.41 14.64 -2.97
N THR A 29 17.37 13.79 -2.89
CA THR A 29 16.58 13.57 -1.67
C THR A 29 17.19 12.52 -0.74
N LEU A 30 18.23 11.80 -1.18
CA LEU A 30 18.75 10.64 -0.45
C LEU A 30 19.40 11.03 0.89
N GLY A 31 18.94 10.38 1.96
CA GLY A 31 19.57 10.39 3.28
C GLY A 31 19.27 11.65 4.12
N PRO A 32 19.89 11.77 5.31
CA PRO A 32 19.53 12.80 6.30
C PRO A 32 19.93 14.23 5.89
N ARG A 33 20.73 14.38 4.83
CA ARG A 33 21.11 15.67 4.23
C ARG A 33 20.52 15.84 2.83
N GLY A 34 19.54 15.01 2.48
CA GLY A 34 18.75 15.16 1.28
C GLY A 34 18.06 16.52 1.24
N ARG A 35 17.78 16.99 0.02
CA ARG A 35 17.08 18.25 -0.24
C ARG A 35 15.71 17.94 -0.81
N ASN A 36 14.77 18.84 -0.58
CA ASN A 36 13.46 18.76 -1.20
C ASN A 36 13.53 19.17 -2.67
N VAL A 37 12.67 18.56 -3.48
CA VAL A 37 12.38 18.95 -4.86
C VAL A 37 11.05 19.68 -4.89
N VAL A 38 10.98 20.71 -5.73
CA VAL A 38 9.77 21.50 -5.96
C VAL A 38 9.14 21.04 -7.27
N LEU A 39 7.91 20.57 -7.19
CA LEU A 39 7.13 20.06 -8.32
C LEU A 39 6.02 21.06 -8.64
N GLU A 40 5.99 21.54 -9.88
CA GLU A 40 4.94 22.44 -10.35
C GLU A 40 3.58 21.72 -10.40
N LYS A 41 2.53 22.40 -9.93
CA LYS A 41 1.15 21.96 -10.14
C LYS A 41 0.48 22.92 -11.12
N LYS A 42 -0.33 22.37 -12.04
CA LYS A 42 -1.10 23.16 -13.04
C LYS A 42 -2.00 24.21 -12.39
N TRP A 43 -2.42 23.98 -11.15
CA TRP A 43 -3.25 24.87 -10.35
C TRP A 43 -2.84 24.77 -8.88
N GLY A 44 -2.88 25.90 -8.15
CA GLY A 44 -2.59 25.94 -6.71
C GLY A 44 -1.10 26.06 -6.38
N ALA A 45 -0.74 25.71 -5.15
CA ALA A 45 0.64 25.74 -4.66
C ALA A 45 1.45 24.55 -5.21
N PRO A 46 2.78 24.71 -5.41
CA PRO A 46 3.64 23.60 -5.80
C PRO A 46 3.71 22.54 -4.69
N THR A 47 4.01 21.31 -5.07
CA THR A 47 4.36 20.27 -4.10
C THR A 47 5.85 20.41 -3.75
N ILE A 48 6.16 20.43 -2.47
CA ILE A 48 7.53 20.34 -1.97
C ILE A 48 7.67 18.97 -1.32
N THR A 49 8.57 18.13 -1.85
CA THR A 49 8.69 16.73 -1.39
C THR A 49 10.13 16.24 -1.42
N ASN A 50 10.43 15.28 -0.56
CA ASN A 50 11.64 14.45 -0.58
C ASN A 50 11.36 13.00 -1.00
N ASP A 51 10.10 12.66 -1.32
CA ASP A 51 9.72 11.33 -1.79
C ASP A 51 10.16 11.12 -3.25
N GLY A 52 10.96 10.07 -3.47
CA GLY A 52 11.49 9.69 -4.77
C GLY A 52 10.42 9.28 -5.78
N VAL A 53 9.31 8.66 -5.33
CA VAL A 53 8.24 8.22 -6.25
C VAL A 53 7.46 9.40 -6.77
N SER A 54 7.10 10.33 -5.89
CA SER A 54 6.44 11.58 -6.25
C SER A 54 7.25 12.37 -7.29
N ILE A 55 8.57 12.48 -7.09
CA ILE A 55 9.46 13.14 -8.05
C ILE A 55 9.53 12.37 -9.36
N ALA A 56 9.71 11.05 -9.31
CA ALA A 56 9.82 10.21 -10.49
C ALA A 56 8.55 10.28 -11.36
N LYS A 57 7.35 10.32 -10.75
CA LYS A 57 6.07 10.40 -11.47
C LYS A 57 5.96 11.65 -12.35
N GLU A 58 6.46 12.80 -11.88
CA GLU A 58 6.34 14.09 -12.58
C GLU A 58 7.35 14.29 -13.73
N ILE A 59 8.36 13.43 -13.86
CA ILE A 59 9.40 13.59 -14.89
C ILE A 59 8.90 13.08 -16.24
N GLU A 60 8.55 14.00 -17.14
CA GLU A 60 8.21 13.68 -18.53
C GLU A 60 9.24 14.29 -19.49
N LEU A 61 9.76 13.45 -20.40
CA LEU A 61 10.78 13.84 -21.36
C LEU A 61 10.19 13.87 -22.77
N GLU A 62 10.60 14.86 -23.57
CA GLU A 62 10.11 15.05 -24.94
C GLU A 62 10.74 14.05 -25.92
N ASP A 63 12.04 13.75 -25.76
CA ASP A 63 12.73 12.79 -26.62
C ASP A 63 12.17 11.37 -26.39
N PRO A 64 11.71 10.66 -27.44
CA PRO A 64 11.08 9.35 -27.26
C PRO A 64 11.97 8.30 -26.61
N TRP A 65 13.28 8.32 -26.85
CA TRP A 65 14.20 7.33 -26.30
C TRP A 65 14.55 7.65 -24.85
N GLU A 66 14.79 8.91 -24.55
CA GLU A 66 14.98 9.36 -23.17
C GLU A 66 13.72 9.10 -22.33
N LYS A 67 12.53 9.36 -22.88
CA LYS A 67 11.26 9.04 -22.23
C LYS A 67 11.17 7.57 -21.84
N ILE A 68 11.52 6.64 -22.74
CA ILE A 68 11.51 5.21 -22.43
C ILE A 68 12.49 4.90 -21.29
N GLY A 69 13.70 5.48 -21.32
CA GLY A 69 14.69 5.29 -20.26
C GLY A 69 14.20 5.76 -18.89
N ALA A 70 13.52 6.92 -18.84
CA ALA A 70 12.92 7.43 -17.62
C ALA A 70 11.78 6.53 -17.12
N GLU A 71 10.86 6.10 -17.99
CA GLU A 71 9.74 5.23 -17.63
C GLU A 71 10.20 3.88 -17.04
N LEU A 72 11.29 3.30 -17.55
CA LEU A 72 11.86 2.06 -16.99
C LEU A 72 12.31 2.22 -15.53
N VAL A 73 12.86 3.37 -15.14
CA VAL A 73 13.28 3.60 -13.75
C VAL A 73 12.13 4.08 -12.86
N LYS A 74 11.12 4.75 -13.43
CA LYS A 74 9.85 4.97 -12.71
C LYS A 74 9.24 3.65 -12.25
N GLU A 75 9.32 2.61 -13.08
CA GLU A 75 8.83 1.27 -12.73
C GLU A 75 9.61 0.68 -11.55
N VAL A 76 10.93 0.85 -11.50
CA VAL A 76 11.77 0.43 -10.36
C VAL A 76 11.34 1.12 -9.07
N ALA A 77 11.18 2.45 -9.10
CA ALA A 77 10.77 3.22 -7.93
C ALA A 77 9.36 2.82 -7.48
N LYS A 78 8.40 2.77 -8.40
CA LYS A 78 7.01 2.40 -8.12
C LYS A 78 6.91 0.99 -7.53
N LYS A 79 7.61 0.02 -8.10
CA LYS A 79 7.53 -1.36 -7.62
C LYS A 79 8.14 -1.54 -6.23
N THR A 80 9.17 -0.75 -5.91
CA THR A 80 9.76 -0.73 -4.57
C THR A 80 8.78 -0.15 -3.55
N ASP A 81 8.10 0.95 -3.88
CA ASP A 81 7.05 1.54 -3.04
C ASP A 81 5.87 0.58 -2.81
N ASP A 82 5.39 -0.07 -3.88
CA ASP A 82 4.28 -1.03 -3.79
C ASP A 82 4.58 -2.21 -2.82
N VAL A 83 5.87 -2.58 -2.65
CA VAL A 83 6.28 -3.74 -1.86
C VAL A 83 6.72 -3.36 -0.45
N ALA A 84 7.54 -2.31 -0.32
CA ALA A 84 8.18 -1.94 0.95
C ALA A 84 7.66 -0.61 1.53
N GLY A 85 7.03 0.24 0.71
CA GLY A 85 6.55 1.56 1.11
C GLY A 85 7.65 2.58 1.47
N ASP A 86 8.92 2.27 1.18
CA ASP A 86 10.10 3.12 1.40
C ASP A 86 11.25 2.63 0.50
N GLY A 87 12.37 3.37 0.42
CA GLY A 87 13.59 2.94 -0.26
C GLY A 87 13.63 3.24 -1.76
N THR A 88 12.66 3.99 -2.27
CA THR A 88 12.46 4.30 -3.69
C THR A 88 13.63 5.08 -4.29
N THR A 89 14.19 6.00 -3.52
CA THR A 89 15.42 6.73 -3.87
C THR A 89 16.63 5.81 -3.90
N THR A 90 16.76 4.88 -2.95
CA THR A 90 17.84 3.88 -2.92
C THR A 90 17.77 2.98 -4.15
N ALA A 91 16.59 2.47 -4.50
CA ALA A 91 16.38 1.63 -5.67
C ALA A 91 16.74 2.38 -6.97
N THR A 92 16.36 3.66 -7.06
CA THR A 92 16.69 4.52 -8.21
C THR A 92 18.20 4.72 -8.37
N VAL A 93 18.93 4.97 -7.28
CA VAL A 93 20.39 5.13 -7.30
C VAL A 93 21.10 3.84 -7.67
N LEU A 94 20.65 2.70 -7.15
CA LEU A 94 21.19 1.38 -7.53
C LEU A 94 20.94 1.07 -9.00
N ALA A 95 19.73 1.33 -9.51
CA ALA A 95 19.41 1.15 -10.93
C ALA A 95 20.31 2.02 -11.83
N GLN A 96 20.54 3.29 -11.45
CA GLN A 96 21.45 4.18 -12.18
C GLN A 96 22.87 3.62 -12.24
N ALA A 97 23.40 3.15 -11.11
CA ALA A 97 24.75 2.58 -11.05
C ALA A 97 24.89 1.32 -11.90
N LEU A 98 23.94 0.38 -11.78
CA LEU A 98 23.94 -0.89 -12.53
C LEU A 98 23.82 -0.66 -14.03
N VAL A 99 22.92 0.23 -14.48
CA VAL A 99 22.77 0.52 -15.91
C VAL A 99 24.01 1.19 -16.46
N LYS A 100 24.60 2.14 -15.75
CA LYS A 100 25.80 2.85 -16.19
C LYS A 100 27.00 1.90 -16.39
N GLU A 101 27.32 1.10 -15.37
CA GLU A 101 28.46 0.17 -15.48
C GLU A 101 28.15 -1.00 -16.42
N GLY A 102 26.90 -1.48 -16.46
CA GLY A 102 26.46 -2.49 -17.42
C GLY A 102 26.64 -2.01 -18.86
N LEU A 103 26.12 -0.83 -19.22
CA LEU A 103 26.25 -0.26 -20.57
C LEU A 103 27.70 -0.02 -20.95
N ARG A 104 28.54 0.41 -20.00
CA ARG A 104 29.99 0.57 -20.21
C ARG A 104 30.66 -0.76 -20.58
N ASN A 105 30.34 -1.84 -19.88
CA ASN A 105 30.89 -3.16 -20.17
C ASN A 105 30.39 -3.71 -21.51
N VAL A 106 29.11 -3.49 -21.85
CA VAL A 106 28.61 -3.87 -23.18
C VAL A 106 29.30 -3.07 -24.29
N ALA A 107 29.56 -1.78 -24.08
CA ALA A 107 30.33 -0.98 -25.03
C ALA A 107 31.79 -1.48 -25.17
N ALA A 108 32.35 -2.10 -24.13
CA ALA A 108 33.65 -2.75 -24.16
C ALA A 108 33.63 -4.16 -24.83
N GLY A 109 32.46 -4.65 -25.23
CA GLY A 109 32.30 -5.91 -25.95
C GLY A 109 31.85 -7.11 -25.12
N ALA A 110 31.50 -6.91 -23.84
CA ALA A 110 30.96 -7.98 -23.00
C ALA A 110 29.56 -8.41 -23.47
N ASP A 111 29.25 -9.70 -23.32
CA ASP A 111 27.93 -10.26 -23.62
C ASP A 111 26.88 -9.77 -22.62
N PRO A 112 25.84 -9.00 -23.05
CA PRO A 112 24.78 -8.52 -22.17
C PRO A 112 24.05 -9.64 -21.41
N VAL A 113 23.91 -10.82 -22.02
CA VAL A 113 23.20 -11.95 -21.39
C VAL A 113 24.03 -12.52 -20.25
N ALA A 114 25.33 -12.72 -20.46
CA ALA A 114 26.26 -13.13 -19.41
C ALA A 114 26.35 -12.08 -18.29
N LEU A 115 26.46 -10.79 -18.62
CA LEU A 115 26.44 -9.72 -17.61
C LEU A 115 25.18 -9.80 -16.74
N LYS A 116 24.00 -9.94 -17.36
CA LYS A 116 22.73 -10.07 -16.63
C LYS A 116 22.74 -11.28 -15.69
N ARG A 117 23.22 -12.44 -16.13
CA ARG A 117 23.33 -13.64 -15.27
C ARG A 117 24.28 -13.43 -14.09
N GLY A 118 25.36 -12.67 -14.29
CA GLY A 118 26.26 -12.25 -13.23
C GLY A 118 25.57 -11.37 -12.19
N ILE A 119 24.85 -10.34 -12.64
CA ILE A 119 24.07 -9.44 -11.77
C ILE A 119 23.04 -10.23 -10.96
N GLU A 120 22.29 -11.15 -11.59
CA GLU A 120 21.27 -11.95 -10.92
C GLU A 120 21.86 -12.82 -9.79
N GLN A 121 22.98 -13.49 -10.06
CA GLN A 121 23.68 -14.30 -9.05
C GLN A 121 24.26 -13.45 -7.91
N ALA A 122 24.78 -12.26 -8.21
CA ALA A 122 25.27 -11.33 -7.20
C ALA A 122 24.13 -10.81 -6.31
N VAL A 123 22.98 -10.44 -6.90
CA VAL A 123 21.80 -9.98 -6.16
C VAL A 123 21.27 -11.06 -5.23
N GLU A 124 21.18 -12.31 -5.69
CA GLU A 124 20.76 -13.45 -4.86
C GLU A 124 21.69 -13.63 -3.65
N ALA A 125 23.01 -13.67 -3.89
CA ALA A 125 24.00 -13.84 -2.83
C ALA A 125 23.99 -12.67 -1.83
N VAL A 126 23.84 -11.42 -2.29
CA VAL A 126 23.75 -10.24 -1.42
C VAL A 126 22.47 -10.27 -0.59
N THR A 127 21.34 -10.64 -1.19
CA THR A 127 20.04 -10.74 -0.50
C THR A 127 20.08 -11.78 0.61
N GLU A 128 20.70 -12.94 0.36
CA GLU A 128 20.89 -13.96 1.39
C GLU A 128 21.70 -13.44 2.58
N GLN A 129 22.77 -12.67 2.32
CA GLN A 129 23.57 -12.06 3.39
C GLN A 129 22.80 -11.00 4.17
N LEU A 130 21.96 -10.20 3.50
CA LEU A 130 21.09 -9.22 4.17
C LEU A 130 20.15 -9.93 5.15
N HIS A 131 19.45 -10.98 4.72
CA HIS A 131 18.56 -11.75 5.60
C HIS A 131 19.31 -12.39 6.77
N LYS A 132 20.51 -12.94 6.55
CA LYS A 132 21.35 -13.48 7.63
C LYS A 132 21.78 -12.43 8.65
N SER A 133 21.93 -11.18 8.21
CA SER A 133 22.34 -10.06 9.06
C SER A 133 21.17 -9.35 9.74
N ALA A 134 19.93 -9.66 9.34
CA ALA A 134 18.73 -9.04 9.85
C ALA A 134 18.55 -9.35 11.34
N LYS A 135 18.13 -8.34 12.09
CA LYS A 135 17.79 -8.47 13.51
C LYS A 135 16.31 -8.26 13.69
N GLU A 136 15.67 -9.17 14.42
CA GLU A 136 14.26 -9.03 14.77
C GLU A 136 14.02 -7.75 15.60
N VAL A 137 12.87 -7.12 15.35
CA VAL A 137 12.40 -5.95 16.07
C VAL A 137 11.43 -6.41 17.16
N GLU A 138 11.88 -6.35 18.41
CA GLU A 138 11.13 -6.87 19.56
C GLU A 138 10.61 -5.75 20.46
N THR A 139 11.27 -4.59 20.44
CA THR A 139 11.02 -3.50 21.40
C THR A 139 10.40 -2.29 20.75
N LYS A 140 9.56 -1.58 21.51
CA LYS A 140 8.96 -0.32 21.11
C LYS A 140 10.01 0.73 20.74
N GLU A 141 11.15 0.73 21.42
CA GLU A 141 12.28 1.63 21.15
C GLU A 141 12.91 1.35 19.78
N GLN A 142 13.03 0.07 19.39
CA GLN A 142 13.51 -0.30 18.06
C GLN A 142 12.53 0.16 16.98
N ILE A 143 11.22 -0.08 17.15
CA ILE A 143 10.17 0.39 16.22
C ILE A 143 10.23 1.91 16.08
N ALA A 144 10.31 2.64 17.20
CA ALA A 144 10.41 4.09 17.21
C ALA A 144 11.65 4.57 16.45
N ALA A 145 12.78 3.88 16.58
CA ALA A 145 14.01 4.24 15.88
C ALA A 145 13.87 4.08 14.36
N THR A 146 13.26 3.00 13.87
CA THR A 146 13.08 2.80 12.41
C THR A 146 12.14 3.87 11.83
N ALA A 147 10.99 4.06 12.50
CA ALA A 147 9.99 5.03 12.09
C ALA A 147 10.55 6.47 12.13
N SER A 148 11.39 6.80 13.12
CA SER A 148 12.04 8.10 13.23
C SER A 148 13.03 8.37 12.08
N ILE A 149 13.75 7.33 11.63
CA ILE A 149 14.69 7.44 10.52
C ILE A 149 13.93 7.69 9.22
N SER A 150 12.86 6.92 8.97
CA SER A 150 12.02 7.09 7.78
C SER A 150 11.31 8.46 7.78
N ALA A 151 10.76 8.88 8.92
CA ALA A 151 10.09 10.17 9.07
C ALA A 151 11.04 11.38 9.19
N ALA A 152 12.36 11.17 9.30
CA ALA A 152 13.32 12.19 9.70
C ALA A 152 12.87 13.04 10.93
N ASP A 153 12.06 12.46 11.82
CA ASP A 153 11.42 13.12 12.96
C ASP A 153 11.17 12.11 14.07
N ARG A 154 11.75 12.39 15.24
CA ARG A 154 11.66 11.53 16.41
C ARG A 154 10.26 11.48 17.01
N THR A 155 9.53 12.58 16.98
CA THR A 155 8.17 12.68 17.54
C THR A 155 7.21 11.80 16.76
N ILE A 156 7.35 11.81 15.42
CA ILE A 156 6.57 10.93 14.53
C ILE A 156 6.90 9.46 14.82
N GLY A 157 8.19 9.11 14.96
CA GLY A 157 8.58 7.73 15.23
C GLY A 157 8.09 7.21 16.58
N GLU A 158 8.16 8.02 17.64
CA GLU A 158 7.62 7.67 18.96
C GLU A 158 6.10 7.44 18.91
N LEU A 159 5.36 8.29 18.18
CA LEU A 159 3.91 8.15 18.02
C LEU A 159 3.51 6.90 17.23
N ILE A 160 4.25 6.57 16.16
CA ILE A 160 4.03 5.36 15.37
C ILE A 160 4.29 4.10 16.22
N ALA A 161 5.36 4.11 17.02
CA ALA A 161 5.65 3.01 17.92
C ALA A 161 4.56 2.87 19.01
N GLU A 162 4.02 3.97 19.53
CA GLU A 162 2.88 3.93 20.44
C GLU A 162 1.61 3.40 19.76
N ALA A 163 1.35 3.79 18.52
CA ALA A 163 0.22 3.28 17.74
C ALA A 163 0.31 1.75 17.57
N LEU A 164 1.44 1.26 17.06
CA LEU A 164 1.67 -0.18 16.83
C LEU A 164 1.65 -1.01 18.12
N ASP A 165 2.17 -0.47 19.23
CA ASP A 165 2.11 -1.09 20.56
C ASP A 165 0.66 -1.25 21.05
N LYS A 166 -0.20 -0.25 20.80
CA LYS A 166 -1.62 -0.28 21.20
C LYS A 166 -2.47 -1.22 20.35
N VAL A 167 -2.28 -1.22 19.03
CA VAL A 167 -3.09 -2.06 18.12
C VAL A 167 -2.53 -3.47 17.92
N GLY A 168 -1.30 -3.71 18.37
CA GLY A 168 -0.58 -4.97 18.20
C GLY A 168 -0.03 -5.16 16.78
N LYS A 169 0.71 -6.26 16.57
CA LYS A 169 1.38 -6.56 15.28
C LYS A 169 0.42 -6.60 14.09
N GLU A 170 -0.77 -7.14 14.29
CA GLU A 170 -1.82 -7.26 13.26
C GLU A 170 -2.71 -6.01 13.14
N GLY A 171 -2.49 -5.03 14.01
CA GLY A 171 -3.30 -3.84 14.11
C GLY A 171 -3.09 -2.88 12.93
N VAL A 172 -4.08 -2.02 12.73
CA VAL A 172 -4.08 -1.08 11.61
C VAL A 172 -3.72 0.30 12.12
N VAL A 173 -2.78 0.95 11.44
CA VAL A 173 -2.45 2.35 11.67
C VAL A 173 -2.83 3.13 10.41
N THR A 174 -3.68 4.14 10.55
CA THR A 174 -4.09 5.04 9.48
C THR A 174 -3.65 6.46 9.81
N VAL A 175 -3.49 7.29 8.77
CA VAL A 175 -3.09 8.69 8.92
C VAL A 175 -4.18 9.58 8.33
N GLU A 176 -4.58 10.60 9.07
CA GLU A 176 -5.62 11.54 8.68
C GLU A 176 -5.17 12.99 8.83
N GLU A 177 -5.86 13.88 8.13
CA GLU A 177 -5.62 15.32 8.22
C GLU A 177 -6.38 15.89 9.40
N SER A 178 -5.68 16.63 10.27
CA SER A 178 -6.28 17.38 11.36
C SER A 178 -6.47 18.85 11.00
N GLN A 179 -7.55 19.44 11.51
CA GLN A 179 -7.76 20.89 11.53
C GLN A 179 -7.06 21.56 12.72
N THR A 180 -6.58 20.77 13.70
CA THR A 180 -5.78 21.24 14.84
C THR A 180 -4.30 21.23 14.50
N PHE A 181 -3.50 22.00 15.25
CA PHE A 181 -2.04 21.93 15.15
C PHE A 181 -1.50 20.73 15.92
N GLY A 182 -0.45 20.10 15.40
CA GLY A 182 0.28 19.05 16.10
C GLY A 182 -0.01 17.65 15.57
N LEU A 183 0.30 16.64 16.38
CA LEU A 183 0.02 15.25 16.10
C LEU A 183 -0.86 14.70 17.22
N GLU A 184 -1.91 14.00 16.85
CA GLU A 184 -2.80 13.33 17.79
C GLU A 184 -2.92 11.85 17.42
N LEU A 185 -2.93 10.97 18.43
CA LEU A 185 -3.14 9.54 18.25
C LEU A 185 -4.46 9.15 18.91
N GLU A 186 -5.39 8.65 18.11
CA GLU A 186 -6.68 8.13 18.57
C GLU A 186 -6.77 6.64 18.32
N LEU A 187 -7.30 5.90 19.30
CA LEU A 187 -7.69 4.51 19.10
C LEU A 187 -9.18 4.47 18.81
N THR A 188 -9.52 3.77 17.73
CA THR A 188 -10.88 3.72 17.21
C THR A 188 -11.24 2.28 16.88
N GLU A 189 -12.53 1.96 16.87
CA GLU A 189 -12.99 0.66 16.39
C GLU A 189 -12.87 0.58 14.87
N GLY A 190 -12.40 -0.52 14.34
CA GLY A 190 -12.29 -0.71 12.91
C GLY A 190 -11.66 -2.04 12.55
N MET A 191 -11.53 -2.30 11.25
CA MET A 191 -11.07 -3.59 10.74
C MET A 191 -10.40 -3.42 9.38
N ARG A 192 -9.36 -4.24 9.14
CA ARG A 192 -8.71 -4.39 7.83
C ARG A 192 -8.78 -5.83 7.35
N PHE A 193 -8.96 -6.00 6.03
CA PHE A 193 -8.90 -7.30 5.38
C PHE A 193 -8.33 -7.20 3.95
N ASP A 194 -7.78 -8.31 3.49
CA ASP A 194 -6.91 -8.37 2.30
C ASP A 194 -7.72 -8.60 1.02
N LYS A 195 -8.62 -7.65 0.75
CA LYS A 195 -9.37 -7.53 -0.50
C LYS A 195 -9.43 -6.07 -0.91
N GLY A 196 -8.83 -5.73 -2.04
CA GLY A 196 -8.91 -4.40 -2.61
C GLY A 196 -10.08 -4.19 -3.56
N TYR A 197 -10.05 -3.06 -4.25
CA TYR A 197 -11.08 -2.69 -5.22
C TYR A 197 -11.11 -3.69 -6.39
N ILE A 198 -12.32 -4.09 -6.81
CA ILE A 198 -12.49 -4.99 -7.96
C ILE A 198 -12.06 -4.29 -9.27
N SER A 199 -12.10 -2.96 -9.30
CA SER A 199 -11.77 -2.15 -10.47
C SER A 199 -10.99 -0.90 -10.07
N GLY A 200 -9.86 -0.65 -10.73
CA GLY A 200 -9.05 0.56 -10.53
C GLY A 200 -9.76 1.87 -10.87
N TYR A 201 -10.91 1.81 -11.56
CA TYR A 201 -11.76 2.98 -11.79
C TYR A 201 -12.45 3.50 -10.52
N PHE A 202 -12.43 2.75 -9.41
CA PHE A 202 -12.95 3.23 -8.13
C PHE A 202 -12.01 4.21 -7.41
N VAL A 203 -10.74 4.26 -7.79
CA VAL A 203 -9.71 5.14 -7.19
C VAL A 203 -10.23 6.59 -7.13
N THR A 204 -10.12 7.18 -5.94
CA THR A 204 -10.44 8.59 -5.67
C THR A 204 -9.19 9.42 -5.48
N ASP A 205 -8.11 8.80 -4.99
CA ASP A 205 -6.79 9.37 -4.83
C ASP A 205 -5.83 8.71 -5.83
N ALA A 206 -5.56 9.41 -6.94
CA ALA A 206 -4.70 8.90 -7.99
C ALA A 206 -3.21 8.90 -7.60
N GLU A 207 -2.79 9.75 -6.66
CA GLU A 207 -1.39 9.81 -6.21
C GLU A 207 -1.06 8.52 -5.44
N ARG A 208 -1.97 8.09 -4.55
CA ARG A 208 -1.84 6.92 -3.68
C ARG A 208 -2.42 5.63 -4.25
N GLN A 209 -3.18 5.70 -5.34
CA GLN A 209 -3.94 4.57 -5.90
C GLN A 209 -4.92 3.98 -4.88
N GLU A 210 -5.66 4.85 -4.20
CA GLU A 210 -6.61 4.48 -3.15
C GLU A 210 -8.03 4.98 -3.47
N CYS A 211 -9.04 4.23 -3.03
CA CYS A 211 -10.42 4.67 -2.98
C CYS A 211 -10.77 5.00 -1.52
N VAL A 212 -11.08 6.26 -1.27
CA VAL A 212 -11.43 6.82 0.02
C VAL A 212 -12.90 7.23 -0.01
N LEU A 213 -13.69 6.60 0.84
CA LEU A 213 -15.12 6.87 1.01
C LEU A 213 -15.34 7.45 2.41
N GLU A 214 -15.81 8.70 2.47
CA GLU A 214 -16.19 9.39 3.71
C GLU A 214 -17.66 9.13 4.03
N GLU A 215 -17.94 8.78 5.28
CA GLU A 215 -19.24 8.35 5.81
C GLU A 215 -20.03 7.36 4.92
N PRO A 216 -19.41 6.24 4.46
CA PRO A 216 -20.08 5.33 3.54
C PRO A 216 -21.19 4.53 4.22
N TYR A 217 -22.23 4.23 3.45
CA TYR A 217 -23.03 3.03 3.69
C TYR A 217 -22.25 1.79 3.24
N ILE A 218 -22.45 0.67 3.93
CA ILE A 218 -21.75 -0.59 3.69
C ILE A 218 -22.79 -1.69 3.43
N LEU A 219 -22.85 -2.16 2.19
CA LEU A 219 -23.69 -3.27 1.77
C LEU A 219 -22.91 -4.59 1.93
N LEU A 220 -23.45 -5.51 2.73
CA LEU A 220 -22.88 -6.83 2.97
C LEU A 220 -23.76 -7.90 2.33
N TYR A 221 -23.28 -8.55 1.27
CA TYR A 221 -24.04 -9.54 0.53
C TYR A 221 -23.31 -10.88 0.48
N GLY A 222 -23.97 -11.98 0.87
CA GLY A 222 -23.32 -13.29 0.99
C GLY A 222 -23.01 -14.00 -0.32
N SER A 223 -23.58 -13.53 -1.43
CA SER A 223 -23.55 -14.16 -2.75
C SER A 223 -22.94 -13.22 -3.81
N LYS A 224 -22.88 -13.68 -5.06
CA LYS A 224 -22.39 -12.87 -6.19
C LYS A 224 -23.44 -11.89 -6.69
N ILE A 225 -23.00 -10.72 -7.14
CA ILE A 225 -23.85 -9.70 -7.76
C ILE A 225 -23.43 -9.54 -9.22
N SER A 226 -24.25 -10.06 -10.14
CA SER A 226 -24.02 -9.97 -11.58
C SER A 226 -25.04 -9.08 -12.31
N ASN A 227 -26.28 -9.06 -11.80
CA ASN A 227 -27.41 -8.35 -12.39
C ASN A 227 -27.63 -7.00 -11.72
N VAL A 228 -27.65 -5.93 -12.52
CA VAL A 228 -27.88 -4.57 -12.02
C VAL A 228 -29.27 -4.40 -11.41
N LYS A 229 -30.29 -5.13 -11.89
CA LYS A 229 -31.68 -4.99 -11.43
C LYS A 229 -31.81 -5.26 -9.93
N ASP A 230 -31.02 -6.18 -9.41
CA ASP A 230 -31.06 -6.54 -7.99
C ASP A 230 -30.46 -5.43 -7.12
N LEU A 231 -29.53 -4.64 -7.68
CA LEU A 231 -28.89 -3.50 -7.00
C LEU A 231 -29.68 -2.19 -7.13
N LEU A 232 -30.47 -2.00 -8.19
CA LEU A 232 -31.15 -0.72 -8.44
C LEU A 232 -31.92 -0.18 -7.22
N PRO A 233 -32.74 -0.98 -6.50
CA PRO A 233 -33.51 -0.47 -5.38
C PRO A 233 -32.66 0.12 -4.26
N ILE A 234 -31.53 -0.53 -3.93
CA ILE A 234 -30.65 -0.03 -2.87
C ILE A 234 -29.78 1.13 -3.35
N LEU A 235 -29.33 1.10 -4.61
CA LEU A 235 -28.58 2.20 -5.20
C LEU A 235 -29.39 3.50 -5.21
N GLU A 236 -30.64 3.45 -5.64
CA GLU A 236 -31.54 4.62 -5.67
C GLU A 236 -31.72 5.23 -4.26
N LYS A 237 -31.95 4.38 -3.26
CA LYS A 237 -32.09 4.83 -1.86
C LYS A 237 -30.83 5.49 -1.34
N VAL A 238 -29.65 4.90 -1.59
CA VAL A 238 -28.38 5.48 -1.12
C VAL A 238 -28.07 6.78 -1.87
N MET A 239 -28.31 6.83 -3.18
CA MET A 239 -28.15 8.05 -3.99
C MET A 239 -28.96 9.23 -3.45
N GLN A 240 -30.19 9.00 -2.96
CA GLN A 240 -31.02 10.05 -2.36
C GLN A 240 -30.42 10.64 -1.07
N THR A 241 -29.56 9.90 -0.37
CA THR A 241 -28.88 10.39 0.83
C THR A 241 -27.60 11.18 0.52
N ASN A 242 -27.16 11.18 -0.74
CA ASN A 242 -25.88 11.75 -1.18
C ASN A 242 -24.65 11.21 -0.42
N LYS A 243 -24.76 10.03 0.19
CA LYS A 243 -23.65 9.33 0.84
C LYS A 243 -23.02 8.28 -0.09
N PRO A 244 -21.72 7.96 0.05
CA PRO A 244 -21.09 6.90 -0.72
C PRO A 244 -21.58 5.50 -0.33
N LEU A 245 -21.33 4.53 -1.20
CA LEU A 245 -21.63 3.11 -0.95
C LEU A 245 -20.39 2.22 -1.16
N LEU A 246 -20.03 1.46 -0.12
CA LEU A 246 -19.13 0.33 -0.20
C LEU A 246 -19.93 -0.96 -0.33
N ILE A 247 -19.64 -1.75 -1.36
CA ILE A 247 -20.26 -3.07 -1.57
C ILE A 247 -19.23 -4.16 -1.27
N ILE A 248 -19.56 -5.03 -0.31
CA ILE A 248 -18.78 -6.21 0.05
C ILE A 248 -19.63 -7.44 -0.27
N ALA A 249 -19.26 -8.17 -1.32
CA ALA A 249 -20.00 -9.33 -1.82
C ALA A 249 -19.06 -10.50 -2.13
N GLU A 250 -19.57 -11.73 -2.34
CA GLU A 250 -18.71 -12.83 -2.82
C GLU A 250 -17.93 -12.41 -4.08
N ASP A 251 -18.64 -11.78 -5.02
CA ASP A 251 -18.07 -11.12 -6.18
C ASP A 251 -19.05 -10.07 -6.72
N VAL A 252 -18.54 -9.08 -7.46
CA VAL A 252 -19.35 -8.12 -8.22
C VAL A 252 -18.86 -8.12 -9.66
N GLU A 253 -19.69 -8.61 -10.57
CA GLU A 253 -19.30 -8.88 -11.96
C GLU A 253 -20.36 -8.43 -12.96
N GLY A 254 -20.09 -8.62 -14.25
CA GLY A 254 -21.04 -8.38 -15.33
C GLY A 254 -21.60 -6.95 -15.39
N GLU A 255 -22.91 -6.85 -15.62
CA GLU A 255 -23.61 -5.57 -15.80
C GLU A 255 -23.62 -4.74 -14.51
N ALA A 256 -23.68 -5.39 -13.34
CA ALA A 256 -23.63 -4.74 -12.05
C ALA A 256 -22.32 -3.94 -11.87
N LEU A 257 -21.17 -4.58 -12.10
CA LEU A 257 -19.86 -3.92 -12.00
C LEU A 257 -19.72 -2.78 -13.02
N ALA A 258 -20.09 -3.03 -14.28
CA ALA A 258 -20.02 -2.01 -15.33
C ALA A 258 -20.84 -0.76 -14.96
N THR A 259 -22.01 -0.95 -14.37
CA THR A 259 -22.89 0.14 -13.95
C THR A 259 -22.26 0.97 -12.83
N LEU A 260 -21.68 0.33 -11.81
CA LEU A 260 -21.00 1.03 -10.71
C LEU A 260 -19.82 1.86 -11.24
N VAL A 261 -19.00 1.27 -12.12
CA VAL A 261 -17.84 1.93 -12.73
C VAL A 261 -18.28 3.14 -13.56
N VAL A 262 -19.29 3.01 -14.43
CA VAL A 262 -19.77 4.12 -15.26
C VAL A 262 -20.33 5.26 -14.42
N ASN A 263 -21.10 4.96 -13.38
CA ASN A 263 -21.66 5.99 -12.50
C ASN A 263 -20.58 6.68 -11.66
N LYS A 264 -19.55 5.94 -11.23
CA LYS A 264 -18.38 6.49 -10.55
C LYS A 264 -17.60 7.45 -11.45
N ILE A 265 -17.29 7.04 -12.69
CA ILE A 265 -16.56 7.87 -13.67
C ILE A 265 -17.33 9.15 -14.00
N ARG A 266 -18.65 9.05 -14.15
CA ARG A 266 -19.51 10.23 -14.41
C ARG A 266 -19.68 11.15 -13.21
N GLY A 267 -19.24 10.74 -12.02
CA GLY A 267 -19.43 11.47 -10.77
C GLY A 267 -20.87 11.44 -10.24
N THR A 268 -21.76 10.65 -10.85
CA THR A 268 -23.17 10.55 -10.47
C THR A 268 -23.35 9.87 -9.12
N PHE A 269 -22.52 8.87 -8.82
CA PHE A 269 -22.60 8.12 -7.57
C PHE A 269 -21.23 7.65 -7.11
N LYS A 270 -20.86 7.99 -5.87
CA LYS A 270 -19.60 7.54 -5.25
C LYS A 270 -19.81 6.13 -4.71
N SER A 271 -19.27 5.13 -5.40
CA SER A 271 -19.31 3.74 -4.93
C SER A 271 -17.99 3.02 -5.20
N ALA A 272 -17.76 1.98 -4.42
CA ALA A 272 -16.70 1.01 -4.63
C ALA A 272 -17.20 -0.39 -4.31
N ALA A 273 -16.65 -1.39 -5.00
CA ALA A 273 -16.95 -2.79 -4.75
C ALA A 273 -15.66 -3.57 -4.45
N VAL A 274 -15.73 -4.39 -3.41
CA VAL A 274 -14.65 -5.27 -2.96
C VAL A 274 -15.20 -6.67 -2.75
N LYS A 275 -14.35 -7.68 -2.96
CA LYS A 275 -14.75 -9.07 -2.65
C LYS A 275 -14.76 -9.28 -1.15
N ALA A 276 -15.63 -10.14 -0.67
CA ALA A 276 -15.67 -10.55 0.72
C ALA A 276 -14.42 -11.38 1.05
N PRO A 277 -13.80 -11.17 2.23
CA PRO A 277 -12.64 -11.94 2.67
C PRO A 277 -13.01 -13.39 3.03
N GLY A 278 -12.06 -14.31 2.84
CA GLY A 278 -12.25 -15.74 3.12
C GLY A 278 -13.11 -16.49 2.09
N PHE A 279 -13.36 -17.77 2.38
CA PHE A 279 -14.15 -18.68 1.53
C PHE A 279 -15.07 -19.56 2.39
N GLY A 280 -16.15 -20.08 1.80
CA GLY A 280 -17.09 -20.99 2.47
C GLY A 280 -17.67 -20.39 3.75
N ASP A 281 -17.79 -21.20 4.81
CA ASP A 281 -18.37 -20.77 6.08
C ASP A 281 -17.54 -19.69 6.78
N ARG A 282 -16.22 -19.66 6.56
CA ARG A 282 -15.37 -18.57 7.07
C ARG A 282 -15.73 -17.22 6.47
N ARG A 283 -16.06 -17.17 5.17
CA ARG A 283 -16.54 -15.92 4.54
C ARG A 283 -17.83 -15.44 5.19
N LYS A 284 -18.75 -16.35 5.48
CA LYS A 284 -20.01 -16.02 6.18
C LYS A 284 -19.72 -15.47 7.58
N ALA A 285 -18.80 -16.11 8.33
CA ALA A 285 -18.41 -15.67 9.66
C ALA A 285 -17.74 -14.29 9.65
N ILE A 286 -16.83 -14.02 8.70
CA ILE A 286 -16.16 -12.71 8.59
C ILE A 286 -17.13 -11.62 8.13
N LEU A 287 -18.05 -11.91 7.19
CA LEU A 287 -19.11 -10.96 6.82
C LEU A 287 -19.97 -10.59 8.02
N GLN A 288 -20.26 -11.56 8.91
CA GLN A 288 -20.98 -11.29 10.15
C GLN A 288 -20.16 -10.42 11.11
N ASP A 289 -18.83 -10.61 11.18
CA ASP A 289 -17.95 -9.76 11.99
C ASP A 289 -17.98 -8.31 11.47
N ILE A 290 -17.91 -8.11 10.15
CA ILE A 290 -18.03 -6.79 9.51
C ILE A 290 -19.42 -6.19 9.77
N ALA A 291 -20.48 -7.00 9.70
CA ALA A 291 -21.85 -6.57 9.99
C ALA A 291 -21.97 -6.02 11.41
N ILE A 292 -21.46 -6.75 12.39
CA ILE A 292 -21.47 -6.34 13.81
C ILE A 292 -20.64 -5.06 14.00
N LEU A 293 -19.44 -4.99 13.44
CA LEU A 293 -18.58 -3.81 13.51
C LEU A 293 -19.24 -2.56 12.93
N THR A 294 -20.01 -2.71 11.85
CA THR A 294 -20.59 -1.58 11.11
C THR A 294 -22.06 -1.31 11.46
N GLY A 295 -22.66 -2.12 12.32
CA GLY A 295 -24.08 -2.06 12.65
C GLY A 295 -25.02 -2.46 11.50
N GLY A 296 -24.52 -3.18 10.50
CA GLY A 296 -25.28 -3.66 9.35
C GLY A 296 -25.81 -5.09 9.53
N GLN A 297 -26.49 -5.60 8.50
CA GLN A 297 -26.94 -6.99 8.43
C GLN A 297 -26.47 -7.63 7.12
N VAL A 298 -25.93 -8.86 7.22
CA VAL A 298 -25.56 -9.62 6.03
C VAL A 298 -26.81 -10.07 5.29
N ILE A 299 -26.95 -9.65 4.05
CA ILE A 299 -28.05 -10.05 3.17
C ILE A 299 -27.69 -11.39 2.53
N THR A 300 -28.40 -12.45 2.93
CA THR A 300 -28.24 -13.78 2.36
C THR A 300 -29.60 -14.46 2.20
N GLU A 301 -29.70 -15.37 1.24
CA GLU A 301 -30.92 -16.17 1.05
C GLU A 301 -31.16 -17.12 2.23
N ASP A 302 -30.11 -17.55 2.93
CA ASP A 302 -30.18 -18.43 4.11
C ASP A 302 -31.04 -17.83 5.23
N VAL A 303 -31.07 -16.49 5.35
CA VAL A 303 -31.88 -15.76 6.35
C VAL A 303 -33.16 -15.15 5.75
N GLY A 304 -33.52 -15.53 4.52
CA GLY A 304 -34.72 -15.07 3.83
C GLY A 304 -34.65 -13.63 3.30
N LEU A 305 -33.45 -13.03 3.26
CA LEU A 305 -33.26 -11.68 2.74
C LEU A 305 -32.83 -11.71 1.27
N LYS A 306 -33.45 -10.86 0.47
CA LYS A 306 -33.09 -10.68 -0.94
C LYS A 306 -32.58 -9.26 -1.18
N LEU A 307 -31.60 -9.14 -2.07
CA LEU A 307 -30.97 -7.85 -2.40
C LEU A 307 -31.98 -6.85 -2.99
N GLU A 308 -32.92 -7.33 -3.81
CA GLU A 308 -34.02 -6.51 -4.39
C GLU A 308 -34.92 -5.85 -3.34
N ASN A 309 -35.02 -6.43 -2.14
CA ASN A 309 -35.85 -5.94 -1.04
C ASN A 309 -35.03 -5.22 0.04
N ALA A 310 -33.73 -5.00 -0.20
CA ALA A 310 -32.84 -4.37 0.77
C ALA A 310 -33.27 -2.93 1.08
N ASP A 311 -33.02 -2.51 2.31
CA ASP A 311 -33.30 -1.16 2.78
C ASP A 311 -32.09 -0.54 3.47
N LEU A 312 -32.11 0.79 3.63
CA LEU A 312 -31.01 1.53 4.27
C LEU A 312 -30.76 1.07 5.71
N SER A 313 -31.76 0.49 6.38
CA SER A 313 -31.65 -0.08 7.73
C SER A 313 -30.79 -1.34 7.81
N LEU A 314 -30.59 -2.05 6.69
CA LEU A 314 -29.74 -3.24 6.63
C LEU A 314 -28.28 -2.89 6.34
N LEU A 315 -28.00 -1.67 5.88
CA LEU A 315 -26.65 -1.24 5.53
C LEU A 315 -25.87 -0.87 6.79
N GLY A 316 -24.64 -1.35 6.86
CA GLY A 316 -23.68 -0.88 7.84
C GLY A 316 -23.26 0.56 7.56
N LYS A 317 -22.62 1.19 8.54
CA LYS A 317 -22.04 2.54 8.42
C LYS A 317 -20.67 2.55 9.05
N ALA A 318 -19.82 3.46 8.55
CA ALA A 318 -18.54 3.78 9.15
C ALA A 318 -18.24 5.26 8.96
N ARG A 319 -17.30 5.82 9.72
CA ARG A 319 -16.79 7.18 9.45
C ARG A 319 -16.05 7.20 8.12
N LYS A 320 -15.23 6.20 7.84
CA LYS A 320 -14.39 6.15 6.63
C LYS A 320 -14.09 4.73 6.19
N ALA A 321 -14.00 4.53 4.88
CA ALA A 321 -13.44 3.31 4.29
C ALA A 321 -12.33 3.66 3.29
N VAL A 322 -11.19 2.99 3.42
CA VAL A 322 -10.03 3.15 2.53
C VAL A 322 -9.74 1.82 1.86
N ILE A 323 -9.69 1.81 0.53
CA ILE A 323 -9.55 0.60 -0.27
C ILE A 323 -8.36 0.80 -1.21
N THR A 324 -7.34 -0.04 -1.07
CA THR A 324 -6.19 -0.10 -1.97
C THR A 324 -6.43 -1.16 -3.05
N LYS A 325 -5.41 -1.44 -3.86
CA LYS A 325 -5.44 -2.55 -4.83
C LYS A 325 -5.66 -3.90 -4.17
N ASP A 326 -5.15 -4.10 -2.96
CA ASP A 326 -5.06 -5.40 -2.32
C ASP A 326 -5.75 -5.46 -0.94
N GLU A 327 -6.05 -4.33 -0.31
CA GLU A 327 -6.62 -4.24 1.05
C GLU A 327 -7.85 -3.32 1.13
N THR A 328 -8.71 -3.57 2.13
CA THR A 328 -9.77 -2.67 2.56
C THR A 328 -9.67 -2.44 4.06
N THR A 329 -9.74 -1.18 4.48
CA THR A 329 -9.78 -0.74 5.88
C THR A 329 -11.07 0.02 6.15
N ILE A 330 -11.80 -0.39 7.18
CA ILE A 330 -12.98 0.29 7.72
C ILE A 330 -12.58 0.96 9.03
N VAL A 331 -12.77 2.28 9.12
CA VAL A 331 -12.40 3.11 10.28
C VAL A 331 -13.65 3.66 10.93
N GLU A 332 -13.77 3.48 12.25
CA GLU A 332 -14.92 3.85 13.09
C GLU A 332 -16.24 3.31 12.53
N GLY A 333 -16.42 2.00 12.64
CA GLY A 333 -17.70 1.35 12.35
C GLY A 333 -18.80 1.82 13.32
N ALA A 334 -20.05 1.93 12.85
CA ALA A 334 -21.19 2.36 13.66
C ALA A 334 -21.85 1.21 14.44
N GLY A 335 -21.11 0.14 14.72
CA GLY A 335 -21.56 -1.01 15.49
C GLY A 335 -21.80 -0.69 16.96
N ASP A 336 -22.61 -1.51 17.61
CA ASP A 336 -22.82 -1.41 19.06
C ASP A 336 -21.67 -2.09 19.81
N ALA A 337 -21.06 -1.37 20.76
CA ALA A 337 -19.88 -1.83 21.48
C ALA A 337 -20.13 -3.13 22.27
N ASP A 338 -21.34 -3.33 22.82
CA ASP A 338 -21.69 -4.55 23.55
C ASP A 338 -21.82 -5.74 22.58
N GLN A 339 -22.35 -5.51 21.37
CA GLN A 339 -22.41 -6.54 20.32
C GLN A 339 -21.01 -6.94 19.82
N ILE A 340 -20.11 -5.95 19.64
CA ILE A 340 -18.72 -6.19 19.26
C ILE A 340 -18.01 -6.99 20.36
N GLN A 341 -18.13 -6.57 21.62
CA GLN A 341 -17.51 -7.28 22.75
C GLN A 341 -18.08 -8.68 22.93
N GLY A 342 -19.38 -8.86 22.72
CA GLY A 342 -20.04 -10.16 22.70
C GLY A 342 -19.47 -11.06 21.61
N ARG A 343 -19.25 -10.51 20.40
CA ARG A 343 -18.67 -11.25 19.28
C ARG A 343 -17.21 -11.63 19.53
N VAL A 344 -16.42 -10.72 20.09
CA VAL A 344 -15.04 -10.98 20.54
C VAL A 344 -14.99 -12.15 21.53
N ASN A 345 -15.89 -12.19 22.50
CA ASN A 345 -15.96 -13.27 23.49
C ASN A 345 -16.41 -14.62 22.90
N GLN A 346 -17.31 -14.60 21.91
CA GLN A 346 -17.68 -15.79 21.15
C GLN A 346 -16.45 -16.39 20.45
N ILE A 347 -15.68 -15.56 19.72
CA ILE A 347 -14.49 -16.02 19.00
C ILE A 347 -13.43 -16.56 19.98
N ARG A 348 -13.23 -15.92 21.15
CA ARG A 348 -12.34 -16.44 22.20
C ARG A 348 -12.76 -17.84 22.68
N THR A 349 -14.04 -18.02 22.93
CA THR A 349 -14.59 -19.33 23.33
C THR A 349 -14.43 -20.38 22.22
N GLU A 350 -14.61 -19.99 20.95
CA GLU A 350 -14.39 -20.86 19.80
C GLU A 350 -12.92 -21.29 19.68
N ILE A 351 -11.96 -20.40 19.99
CA ILE A 351 -10.52 -20.72 19.99
C ILE A 351 -10.20 -21.77 21.06
N GLU A 352 -10.70 -21.57 22.29
CA GLU A 352 -10.45 -22.47 23.42
C GLU A 352 -11.00 -23.88 23.18
N ASN A 353 -12.16 -23.96 22.52
CA ASN A 353 -12.82 -25.23 22.22
C ASN A 353 -12.35 -25.88 20.91
N SER A 354 -11.44 -25.24 20.16
CA SER A 354 -10.92 -25.80 18.92
C SER A 354 -9.78 -26.77 19.20
N ASP A 355 -9.88 -27.98 18.64
CA ASP A 355 -8.83 -29.01 18.70
C ASP A 355 -7.84 -28.91 17.52
N SER A 356 -8.05 -27.97 16.60
CA SER A 356 -7.31 -27.81 15.35
C SER A 356 -6.46 -26.54 15.41
N ASP A 357 -5.14 -26.68 15.32
CA ASP A 357 -4.22 -25.54 15.34
C ASP A 357 -4.46 -24.59 14.16
N TYR A 358 -4.84 -25.13 13.00
CA TYR A 358 -5.24 -24.34 11.83
C TYR A 358 -6.48 -23.47 12.12
N ASP A 359 -7.50 -24.02 12.78
CA ASP A 359 -8.71 -23.26 13.09
C ASP A 359 -8.45 -22.23 14.18
N ARG A 360 -7.60 -22.56 15.17
CA ARG A 360 -7.15 -21.59 16.19
C ARG A 360 -6.46 -20.39 15.55
N GLU A 361 -5.50 -20.61 14.65
CA GLU A 361 -4.80 -19.53 13.93
C GLU A 361 -5.80 -18.62 13.20
N LYS A 362 -6.75 -19.21 12.46
CA LYS A 362 -7.73 -18.43 11.67
C LYS A 362 -8.77 -17.72 12.54
N LEU A 363 -9.12 -18.26 13.69
CA LEU A 363 -9.95 -17.58 14.67
C LEU A 363 -9.18 -16.46 15.38
N GLN A 364 -7.89 -16.64 15.65
CA GLN A 364 -7.01 -15.60 16.19
C GLN A 364 -6.89 -14.41 15.23
N GLU A 365 -6.74 -14.65 13.93
CA GLU A 365 -6.75 -13.58 12.91
C GLU A 365 -8.05 -12.76 12.95
N ARG A 366 -9.20 -13.44 13.02
CA ARG A 366 -10.51 -12.78 13.12
C ARG A 366 -10.64 -11.99 14.41
N LEU A 367 -10.21 -12.58 15.52
CA LEU A 367 -10.21 -11.93 16.83
C LEU A 367 -9.34 -10.67 16.82
N ALA A 368 -8.12 -10.75 16.27
CA ALA A 368 -7.22 -9.60 16.17
C ALA A 368 -7.83 -8.48 15.32
N LYS A 369 -8.45 -8.83 14.19
CA LYS A 369 -9.12 -7.87 13.31
C LYS A 369 -10.32 -7.17 13.94
N LEU A 370 -11.03 -7.83 14.85
CA LEU A 370 -12.21 -7.27 15.52
C LEU A 370 -11.87 -6.57 16.84
N ALA A 371 -10.87 -7.05 17.57
CA ALA A 371 -10.48 -6.54 18.89
C ALA A 371 -9.31 -5.54 18.85
N GLY A 372 -8.45 -5.59 17.83
CA GLY A 372 -7.24 -4.78 17.71
C GLY A 372 -7.50 -3.31 17.36
N GLY A 373 -8.68 -3.00 16.83
CA GLY A 373 -9.08 -1.65 16.45
C GLY A 373 -8.18 -1.05 15.37
N VAL A 374 -8.29 0.27 15.22
CA VAL A 374 -7.53 1.08 14.28
C VAL A 374 -6.95 2.27 15.05
N ALA A 375 -5.63 2.42 15.00
CA ALA A 375 -4.94 3.61 15.45
C ALA A 375 -4.98 4.65 14.33
N VAL A 376 -5.51 5.83 14.63
CA VAL A 376 -5.57 6.97 13.71
C VAL A 376 -4.58 8.01 14.18
N ILE A 377 -3.55 8.27 13.36
CA ILE A 377 -2.62 9.38 13.58
C ILE A 377 -3.16 10.59 12.81
N LYS A 378 -3.61 11.61 13.54
CA LYS A 378 -4.07 12.87 12.95
C LYS A 378 -2.90 13.83 12.83
N ALA A 379 -2.55 14.17 11.59
CA ALA A 379 -1.48 15.10 11.26
C ALA A 379 -2.05 16.50 11.08
N GLY A 380 -1.58 17.46 11.87
CA GLY A 380 -1.93 18.87 11.77
C GLY A 380 -0.73 19.74 11.39
N ALA A 381 -0.94 20.76 10.57
CA ALA A 381 0.12 21.69 10.14
C ALA A 381 -0.40 23.11 9.89
N ALA A 382 0.52 24.08 9.77
CA ALA A 382 0.15 25.49 9.62
C ALA A 382 -0.33 25.87 8.21
N THR A 383 0.06 25.07 7.21
CA THR A 383 -0.32 25.29 5.81
C THR A 383 -0.68 23.96 5.16
N GLU A 384 -1.51 24.01 4.12
CA GLU A 384 -1.91 22.81 3.36
C GLU A 384 -0.72 22.08 2.74
N VAL A 385 0.31 22.81 2.30
CA VAL A 385 1.52 22.23 1.71
C VAL A 385 2.29 21.43 2.76
N GLU A 386 2.49 22.00 3.94
CA GLU A 386 3.15 21.31 5.07
C GLU A 386 2.30 20.13 5.57
N LEU A 387 0.98 20.27 5.61
CA LEU A 387 0.06 19.22 6.03
C LEU A 387 0.19 17.97 5.17
N LYS A 388 0.15 18.15 3.84
CA LYS A 388 0.26 17.06 2.87
C LYS A 388 1.61 16.37 2.96
N GLU A 389 2.70 17.14 3.02
CA GLU A 389 4.05 16.58 3.15
C GLU A 389 4.22 15.82 4.46
N ARG A 390 3.79 16.40 5.59
CA ARG A 390 3.86 15.74 6.91
C ARG A 390 3.04 14.46 6.94
N LYS A 391 1.83 14.47 6.38
CA LYS A 391 0.97 13.29 6.29
C LYS A 391 1.66 12.17 5.50
N HIS A 392 2.16 12.45 4.30
CA HIS A 392 2.87 11.46 3.48
C HIS A 392 4.05 10.88 4.24
N ARG A 393 4.81 11.73 4.94
CA ARG A 393 5.96 11.31 5.71
C ARG A 393 5.62 10.36 6.87
N ILE A 394 4.49 10.59 7.55
CA ILE A 394 4.00 9.68 8.61
C ILE A 394 3.55 8.36 7.99
N GLU A 395 2.90 8.40 6.83
CA GLU A 395 2.41 7.21 6.12
C GLU A 395 3.57 6.30 5.69
N ASP A 396 4.63 6.87 5.11
CA ASP A 396 5.84 6.14 4.73
C ASP A 396 6.51 5.53 5.97
N ALA A 397 6.60 6.28 7.06
CA ALA A 397 7.17 5.80 8.31
C ALA A 397 6.35 4.67 8.96
N VAL A 398 5.02 4.69 8.82
CA VAL A 398 4.14 3.58 9.26
C VAL A 398 4.41 2.32 8.45
N ARG A 399 4.55 2.43 7.12
CA ARG A 399 4.87 1.30 6.24
C ARG A 399 6.26 0.73 6.56
N ASN A 400 7.26 1.60 6.72
CA ASN A 400 8.62 1.24 7.14
C ASN A 400 8.62 0.47 8.47
N ALA A 401 7.91 0.98 9.48
CA ALA A 401 7.84 0.35 10.80
C ALA A 401 7.20 -1.04 10.73
N LYS A 402 6.16 -1.22 9.90
CA LYS A 402 5.55 -2.54 9.66
C LYS A 402 6.50 -3.51 8.99
N ALA A 403 7.17 -3.11 7.91
CA ALA A 403 8.16 -3.94 7.24
C ALA A 403 9.30 -4.36 8.19
N ALA A 404 9.73 -3.44 9.06
CA ALA A 404 10.75 -3.73 10.08
C ALA A 404 10.29 -4.75 11.14
N VAL A 405 9.00 -4.77 11.48
CA VAL A 405 8.42 -5.78 12.39
C VAL A 405 8.29 -7.15 11.71
N GLU A 406 8.07 -7.17 10.39
CA GLU A 406 7.90 -8.41 9.61
C GLU A 406 9.23 -9.09 9.27
N GLU A 407 10.20 -8.34 8.72
CA GLU A 407 11.46 -8.90 8.19
C GLU A 407 12.70 -8.54 9.03
N GLY A 408 12.54 -7.72 10.06
CA GLY A 408 13.63 -7.23 10.90
C GLY A 408 14.35 -6.01 10.31
N ILE A 409 15.47 -5.65 10.93
CA ILE A 409 16.27 -4.47 10.58
C ILE A 409 17.72 -4.81 10.29
N VAL A 410 18.34 -4.01 9.42
CA VAL A 410 19.76 -4.05 9.09
C VAL A 410 20.42 -2.68 9.33
N ALA A 411 21.76 -2.64 9.27
CA ALA A 411 22.49 -1.38 9.40
C ALA A 411 22.19 -0.41 8.23
N GLY A 412 21.61 0.75 8.55
CA GLY A 412 21.24 1.78 7.58
C GLY A 412 22.43 2.50 6.92
N GLY A 413 22.15 3.58 6.19
CA GLY A 413 23.17 4.42 5.54
C GLY A 413 23.98 3.71 4.45
N GLY A 414 23.41 2.65 3.85
CA GLY A 414 24.08 1.82 2.84
C GLY A 414 25.14 0.86 3.40
N VAL A 415 25.35 0.83 4.73
CA VAL A 415 26.37 -0.03 5.35
C VAL A 415 26.04 -1.51 5.17
N ALA A 416 24.77 -1.90 5.37
CA ALA A 416 24.36 -3.28 5.18
C ALA A 416 24.62 -3.77 3.76
N LEU A 417 24.29 -2.96 2.74
CA LEU A 417 24.59 -3.30 1.34
C LEU A 417 26.09 -3.51 1.11
N LEU A 418 26.94 -2.59 1.59
CA LEU A 418 28.40 -2.71 1.45
C LEU A 418 28.96 -3.96 2.16
N GLN A 419 28.49 -4.25 3.36
CA GLN A 419 28.93 -5.42 4.14
C GLN A 419 28.44 -6.73 3.50
N ALA A 420 27.18 -6.77 3.08
CA ALA A 420 26.58 -7.92 2.42
C ALA A 420 27.26 -8.19 1.07
N SER A 421 27.54 -7.16 0.27
CA SER A 421 28.33 -7.30 -0.96
C SER A 421 29.71 -7.86 -0.68
N LYS A 422 30.45 -7.34 0.31
CA LYS A 422 31.77 -7.89 0.62
C LYS A 422 31.71 -9.39 0.99
N ALA A 423 30.78 -9.76 1.86
CA ALA A 423 30.63 -11.15 2.31
C ALA A 423 30.13 -12.09 1.19
N ALA A 424 29.21 -11.61 0.34
CA ALA A 424 28.68 -12.38 -0.78
C ALA A 424 29.78 -12.73 -1.81
N PHE A 425 30.64 -11.77 -2.13
CA PHE A 425 31.67 -11.93 -3.16
C PHE A 425 32.86 -12.80 -2.70
N ASP A 426 33.08 -12.96 -1.40
CA ASP A 426 34.07 -13.93 -0.88
C ASP A 426 33.72 -15.38 -1.28
N GLY A 427 32.43 -15.68 -1.46
CA GLY A 427 31.93 -17.02 -1.82
C GLY A 427 31.56 -17.20 -3.29
N LEU A 428 31.41 -16.11 -4.05
CA LEU A 428 30.88 -16.14 -5.41
C LEU A 428 31.97 -16.46 -6.43
N LYS A 429 31.84 -17.58 -7.14
CA LYS A 429 32.79 -18.03 -8.17
C LYS A 429 32.14 -17.94 -9.54
N LEU A 430 32.45 -16.87 -10.26
CA LEU A 430 31.98 -16.62 -11.61
C LEU A 430 33.17 -16.46 -12.55
N GLU A 431 32.94 -16.72 -13.84
CA GLU A 431 33.96 -16.62 -14.87
C GLU A 431 33.48 -15.73 -16.03
N GLY A 432 34.44 -15.17 -16.76
CA GLY A 432 34.17 -14.35 -17.94
C GLY A 432 33.24 -13.17 -17.65
N ASP A 433 32.31 -12.92 -18.57
CA ASP A 433 31.38 -11.79 -18.47
C ASP A 433 30.35 -11.95 -17.34
N GLU A 434 30.15 -13.14 -16.78
CA GLU A 434 29.34 -13.29 -15.57
C GLU A 434 30.05 -12.70 -14.35
N ALA A 435 31.37 -12.87 -14.25
CA ALA A 435 32.16 -12.21 -13.21
C ALA A 435 32.18 -10.69 -13.39
N THR A 436 32.23 -10.22 -14.64
CA THR A 436 32.14 -8.78 -14.97
C THR A 436 30.76 -8.22 -14.63
N GLY A 437 29.69 -8.99 -14.82
CA GLY A 437 28.33 -8.56 -14.48
C GLY A 437 28.08 -8.52 -12.97
N ALA A 438 28.69 -9.44 -12.23
CA ALA A 438 28.58 -9.44 -10.78
C ALA A 438 29.29 -8.26 -10.12
N ASN A 439 30.56 -7.99 -10.50
CA ASN A 439 31.37 -6.92 -9.92
C ASN A 439 30.96 -5.51 -10.37
#